data_AF-A0A397Z6J4-F1
#
_entry.id   AF-A0A397Z6J4-F1
#
_cell.length_a   1.000
_cell.length_b   1.000
_cell.length_c   1.000
_cell.angle_alpha   90.00
_cell.angle_beta   90.00
_cell.angle_gamma   90.00
#
_symmetry.space_group_name_H-M   'P 1'
#
loop_
_entity.id
_entity.type
_entity.pdbx_description
1 polymer ?
#
loop_
_entity_poly.entity_id
_entity_poly.type
_entity_poly.pdbx_seq_one_letter_code
_entity_poly.pdbx_strand_id
1 'polypeptide(L)'
;MANNMQLTFLNDIKPHKTGYRIQVKNIHTWRHFMKDVGESLELILCDANGTKIHASCNKTYIAEVAKHVRVGVWRNIDRFSVSGAGGTYRSTDHKYRIAFNGNTKITDSTYRDDNMFLNLVDFKTI
;
A
#
# COMPACT_ATOMS: atom_id res chain seq x y z
N MET A 1 -20.71 16.76 -5.30
CA MET A 1 -19.46 17.36 -5.82
C MET A 1 -18.32 16.42 -5.45
N ALA A 2 -17.67 15.78 -6.43
CA ALA A 2 -16.53 14.91 -6.16
C ALA A 2 -15.34 15.77 -5.75
N ASN A 3 -14.87 15.62 -4.52
CA ASN A 3 -13.68 16.31 -4.04
C ASN A 3 -12.49 15.82 -4.88
N ASN A 4 -11.98 16.67 -5.77
CA ASN A 4 -10.95 16.31 -6.74
C ASN A 4 -9.57 16.36 -6.05
N MET A 5 -9.37 15.49 -5.06
CA MET A 5 -8.10 15.41 -4.32
C MET A 5 -6.97 15.07 -5.30
N GLN A 6 -5.94 15.91 -5.30
CA GLN A 6 -4.74 15.72 -6.12
C GLN A 6 -4.04 14.41 -5.75
N LEU A 7 -3.57 13.68 -6.77
CA LEU A 7 -2.77 12.48 -6.57
C LEU A 7 -1.40 12.84 -5.99
N THR A 8 -0.95 12.05 -5.02
CA THR A 8 0.36 12.18 -4.37
C THR A 8 1.17 10.91 -4.62
N PHE A 9 2.45 11.05 -4.97
CA PHE A 9 3.36 9.91 -5.08
C PHE A 9 3.80 9.41 -3.71
N LEU A 10 4.25 8.16 -3.63
CA LEU A 10 4.60 7.53 -2.35
C LEU A 10 5.82 8.18 -1.69
N ASN A 11 6.76 8.74 -2.44
CA ASN A 11 7.89 9.47 -1.85
C ASN A 11 7.49 10.79 -1.17
N ASP A 12 6.32 11.33 -1.51
CA ASP A 12 5.85 12.63 -1.03
C ASP A 12 4.91 12.53 0.18
N ILE A 13 4.48 11.32 0.56
CA ILE A 13 3.66 11.13 1.75
C ILE A 13 4.50 11.27 3.02
N LYS A 14 3.90 11.88 4.05
CA LYS A 14 4.53 12.08 5.36
C LYS A 14 3.59 11.61 6.48
N PRO A 15 4.14 11.11 7.61
CA PRO A 15 3.36 10.87 8.82
C PRO A 15 2.60 12.13 9.28
N HIS A 16 1.48 11.94 9.99
CA HIS A 16 0.65 13.00 10.58
C HIS A 16 -0.01 13.98 9.60
N LYS A 17 0.24 13.87 8.29
CA LYS A 17 -0.55 14.55 7.26
C LYS A 17 -1.69 13.63 6.81
N THR A 18 -2.89 14.19 6.77
CA THR A 18 -4.11 13.52 6.30
C THR A 18 -4.50 14.02 4.92
N GLY A 19 -5.37 13.26 4.22
CA GLY A 19 -5.97 13.72 2.96
C GLY A 19 -5.15 13.40 1.71
N TYR A 20 -4.13 12.54 1.81
CA TYR A 20 -3.47 12.01 0.63
C TYR A 20 -4.40 11.10 -0.17
N ARG A 21 -4.31 11.21 -1.49
CA ARG A 21 -4.85 10.25 -2.46
C ARG A 21 -3.68 9.68 -3.25
N ILE A 22 -3.47 8.38 -3.16
CA ILE A 22 -2.41 7.68 -3.90
C ILE A 22 -3.02 6.83 -5.01
N GLN A 23 -2.29 6.64 -6.09
CA GLN A 23 -2.64 5.71 -7.16
C GLN A 23 -1.55 4.64 -7.24
N VAL A 24 -1.92 3.40 -6.94
CA VAL A 24 -0.95 2.32 -6.72
C VAL A 24 -1.44 0.99 -7.29
N LYS A 25 -0.50 0.16 -7.74
CA LYS A 25 -0.70 -1.25 -8.05
C LYS A 25 -0.46 -2.05 -6.78
N ASN A 26 -1.37 -2.97 -6.45
CA ASN A 26 -1.04 -4.00 -5.47
C ASN A 26 -0.13 -5.04 -6.16
N ILE A 27 1.12 -5.19 -5.70
CA ILE A 27 2.07 -6.12 -6.33
C ILE A 27 2.26 -7.40 -5.51
N HIS A 28 1.88 -7.41 -4.22
CA HIS A 28 1.99 -8.61 -3.39
C HIS A 28 1.02 -8.57 -2.21
N THR A 29 0.54 -9.73 -1.76
CA THR A 29 -0.39 -9.83 -0.62
C THR A 29 -0.20 -11.13 0.13
N TRP A 30 -0.20 -11.07 1.46
CA TRP A 30 -0.16 -12.23 2.34
C TRP A 30 -0.98 -11.99 3.60
N ARG A 31 -1.32 -13.07 4.30
CA ARG A 31 -1.91 -12.99 5.64
C ARG A 31 -0.80 -13.16 6.68
N HIS A 32 -0.88 -12.40 7.75
CA HIS A 32 0.05 -12.48 8.86
C HIS A 32 -0.72 -12.59 10.17
N PHE A 33 -0.17 -13.31 11.14
CA PHE A 33 -0.78 -13.48 12.46
C PHE A 33 0.25 -13.16 13.53
N MET A 34 -0.04 -12.16 14.36
CA MET A 34 0.74 -11.86 15.55
C MET A 34 -0.06 -12.24 16.79
N LYS A 35 0.58 -12.94 17.74
CA LYS A 35 -0.08 -13.51 18.93
C LYS A 35 -0.94 -12.50 19.71
N ASP A 36 -0.46 -11.27 19.87
CA ASP A 36 -1.11 -10.24 20.69
C ASP A 36 -1.96 -9.22 19.90
N VAL A 37 -1.89 -9.26 18.56
CA VAL A 37 -2.60 -8.32 17.67
C VAL A 37 -3.69 -9.03 16.86
N GLY A 38 -3.50 -10.32 16.59
CA GLY A 38 -4.34 -11.14 15.74
C GLY A 38 -3.91 -11.13 14.28
N GLU A 39 -4.88 -11.41 13.42
CA GLU A 39 -4.68 -11.53 11.97
C GLU A 39 -4.64 -10.15 11.27
N SER A 40 -3.78 -10.03 10.28
CA SER A 40 -3.72 -8.90 9.36
C SER A 40 -3.56 -9.37 7.91
N LEU A 41 -4.08 -8.56 6.99
CA LEU A 41 -3.75 -8.63 5.58
C LEU A 41 -2.64 -7.62 5.31
N GLU A 42 -1.55 -8.11 4.74
CA GLU A 42 -0.36 -7.34 4.46
C GLU A 42 -0.15 -7.24 2.95
N LEU A 43 0.28 -6.07 2.48
CA LEU A 43 0.40 -5.75 1.06
C LEU A 43 1.68 -5.00 0.73
N ILE A 44 2.19 -5.19 -0.48
CA ILE A 44 3.14 -4.26 -1.09
C ILE A 44 2.42 -3.50 -2.19
N LEU A 45 2.39 -2.18 -2.05
CA LEU A 45 1.81 -1.26 -3.02
C LEU A 45 2.93 -0.58 -3.79
N CYS A 46 2.76 -0.36 -5.09
CA CYS A 46 3.72 0.34 -5.94
C CYS A 46 3.05 1.49 -6.67
N ASP A 47 3.64 2.68 -6.67
CA ASP A 47 3.18 3.77 -7.54
C ASP A 47 3.80 3.69 -8.94
N ALA A 48 3.38 4.60 -9.83
CA ALA A 48 3.86 4.66 -11.21
C ALA A 48 5.36 5.00 -11.31
N ASN A 49 5.97 5.55 -10.26
CA ASN A 49 7.42 5.83 -10.22
C ASN A 49 8.22 4.60 -9.75
N GLY A 50 7.59 3.45 -9.53
CA GLY A 50 8.23 2.25 -9.02
C GLY A 50 8.51 2.29 -7.52
N THR A 51 8.02 3.32 -6.81
CA THR A 51 8.20 3.41 -5.35
C THR A 51 7.29 2.39 -4.69
N LYS A 52 7.87 1.55 -3.83
CA LYS A 52 7.13 0.50 -3.12
C LYS A 52 6.90 0.91 -1.69
N ILE A 53 5.73 0.59 -1.15
CA ILE A 53 5.41 0.82 0.25
C ILE A 53 4.66 -0.38 0.82
N HIS A 54 5.00 -0.74 2.06
CA HIS A 54 4.25 -1.72 2.83
C HIS A 54 2.95 -1.10 3.34
N ALA A 55 1.83 -1.79 3.13
CA ALA A 55 0.53 -1.47 3.72
C ALA A 55 0.00 -2.66 4.56
N SER A 56 -0.66 -2.35 5.67
CA SER A 56 -1.30 -3.35 6.55
C SER A 56 -2.78 -3.05 6.77
N CYS A 57 -3.56 -4.10 6.97
CA CYS A 57 -4.99 -4.04 7.28
C CYS A 57 -5.29 -5.03 8.40
N ASN A 58 -5.83 -4.54 9.52
CA ASN A 58 -6.23 -5.43 10.61
C ASN A 58 -7.47 -6.28 10.23
N LYS A 59 -7.69 -7.37 10.98
CA LYS A 59 -8.78 -8.34 10.79
C LYS A 59 -10.15 -7.71 10.56
N THR A 60 -10.46 -6.63 11.28
CA THR A 60 -11.75 -5.93 11.22
C THR A 60 -12.14 -5.50 9.80
N TYR A 61 -11.17 -5.11 8.97
CA TYR A 61 -11.42 -4.56 7.64
C TYR A 61 -10.98 -5.46 6.48
N ILE A 62 -10.37 -6.62 6.75
CA ILE A 62 -9.83 -7.52 5.70
C ILE A 62 -10.90 -7.88 4.67
N ALA A 63 -12.09 -8.27 5.11
CA ALA A 63 -13.14 -8.74 4.21
C ALA A 63 -13.57 -7.66 3.20
N GLU A 64 -13.57 -6.38 3.60
CA GLU A 64 -13.91 -5.28 2.71
C GLU A 64 -12.72 -4.92 1.80
N VAL A 65 -11.54 -4.74 2.39
CA VAL A 65 -10.33 -4.37 1.66
C VAL A 65 -9.99 -5.40 0.57
N ALA A 66 -10.07 -6.70 0.90
CA ALA A 66 -9.72 -7.81 0.00
C ALA A 66 -10.54 -7.83 -1.30
N LYS A 67 -11.75 -7.29 -1.30
CA LYS A 67 -12.58 -7.16 -2.52
C LYS A 67 -11.94 -6.24 -3.55
N HIS A 68 -11.17 -5.26 -3.09
CA HIS A 68 -10.60 -4.22 -3.93
C HIS A 68 -9.15 -4.50 -4.31
N VAL A 69 -8.35 -5.09 -3.42
CA VAL A 69 -6.89 -5.14 -3.56
C VAL A 69 -6.37 -6.45 -4.14
N ARG A 70 -6.89 -6.90 -5.29
CA ARG A 70 -6.27 -8.06 -5.98
C ARG A 70 -4.85 -7.70 -6.47
N VAL A 71 -3.92 -8.65 -6.36
CA VAL A 71 -2.57 -8.51 -6.94
C VAL A 71 -2.67 -8.21 -8.44
N GLY A 72 -1.82 -7.30 -8.91
CA GLY A 72 -1.77 -6.81 -10.28
C GLY A 72 -2.74 -5.65 -10.59
N VAL A 73 -3.63 -5.28 -9.67
CA VAL A 73 -4.68 -4.29 -9.95
C VAL A 73 -4.29 -2.90 -9.42
N TRP A 74 -4.53 -1.88 -10.25
CA TRP A 74 -4.37 -0.48 -9.90
C TRP A 74 -5.60 0.06 -9.16
N ARG A 75 -5.36 0.76 -8.06
CA ARG A 75 -6.37 1.38 -7.20
C ARG A 75 -6.00 2.80 -6.82
N ASN A 76 -7.03 3.62 -6.66
CA ASN A 76 -6.90 4.89 -5.95
C ASN A 76 -7.25 4.63 -4.47
N ILE A 77 -6.38 5.07 -3.56
CA ILE A 77 -6.57 4.88 -2.12
C ILE A 77 -6.47 6.23 -1.43
N ASP A 78 -7.45 6.55 -0.60
CA ASP A 78 -7.45 7.75 0.22
C ASP A 78 -7.90 7.47 1.66
N ARG A 79 -7.67 8.44 2.56
CA ARG A 79 -8.01 8.36 4.00
C ARG A 79 -7.35 7.20 4.77
N PHE A 80 -6.13 6.87 4.38
CA PHE A 80 -5.28 5.91 5.08
C PHE A 80 -4.39 6.60 6.12
N SER A 81 -3.82 5.82 7.05
CA SER A 81 -2.85 6.33 8.03
C SER A 81 -1.43 6.05 7.57
N VAL A 82 -0.49 6.96 7.86
CA VAL A 82 0.95 6.81 7.57
C VAL A 82 1.73 6.79 8.87
N SER A 83 2.62 5.82 9.02
CA SER A 83 3.50 5.68 10.18
C SER A 83 4.94 5.36 9.74
N GLY A 84 5.92 5.51 10.65
CA GLY A 84 7.28 5.05 10.40
C GLY A 84 7.31 3.56 10.07
N ALA A 85 8.09 3.17 9.06
CA ALA A 85 8.44 1.77 8.87
C ALA A 85 9.30 1.35 10.07
N GLY A 86 8.79 0.48 10.92
CA GLY A 86 9.46 0.03 12.14
C GLY A 86 9.28 -1.47 12.34
N GLY A 87 10.02 -2.03 13.29
CA GLY A 87 10.08 -3.46 13.54
C GLY A 87 11.20 -4.17 12.79
N THR A 88 11.41 -5.44 13.12
CA THR A 88 12.44 -6.31 12.53
C THR A 88 12.06 -6.82 11.14
N TYR A 89 10.77 -6.82 10.81
CA TYR A 89 10.26 -7.27 9.52
C TYR A 89 10.00 -6.05 8.61
N ARG A 90 10.81 -5.92 7.55
CA ARG A 90 10.65 -4.89 6.52
C ARG A 90 10.60 -5.54 5.14
N SER A 91 9.46 -5.40 4.47
CA SER A 91 9.21 -5.90 3.12
C SER A 91 9.56 -4.90 2.02
N THR A 92 9.84 -3.64 2.38
CA THR A 92 10.22 -2.55 1.47
C THR A 92 11.24 -1.61 2.14
N ASP A 93 12.07 -0.94 1.35
CA ASP A 93 13.04 0.06 1.83
C ASP A 93 12.43 1.42 2.18
N HIS A 94 11.12 1.58 1.95
CA HIS A 94 10.43 2.84 2.21
C HIS A 94 10.46 3.22 3.70
N LYS A 95 10.68 4.50 3.98
CA LYS A 95 10.82 5.04 5.36
C LYS A 95 9.52 4.96 6.15
N TYR A 96 8.39 4.84 5.46
CA TYR A 96 7.04 4.84 6.02
C TYR A 96 6.26 3.60 5.59
N ARG A 97 5.20 3.29 6.32
CA ARG A 97 4.20 2.27 5.99
C ARG A 97 2.79 2.84 6.08
N ILE A 98 1.87 2.22 5.36
CA ILE A 98 0.45 2.57 5.35
C ILE A 98 -0.34 1.61 6.25
N ALA A 99 -1.35 2.12 6.94
CA ALA A 99 -2.35 1.30 7.62
C ALA A 99 -3.75 1.65 7.11
N PHE A 100 -4.49 0.63 6.68
CA PHE A 100 -5.90 0.75 6.36
C PHE A 100 -6.73 0.73 7.64
N ASN A 101 -7.73 1.59 7.67
CA ASN A 101 -8.65 1.78 8.79
C ASN A 101 -10.09 1.91 8.27
N GLY A 102 -11.07 2.03 9.16
CA GLY A 102 -12.49 2.12 8.77
C GLY A 102 -12.85 3.31 7.88
N ASN A 103 -12.00 4.34 7.79
CA ASN A 103 -12.20 5.49 6.92
C ASN A 103 -11.53 5.35 5.55
N THR A 104 -10.65 4.35 5.39
CA THR A 104 -9.92 4.12 4.14
C THR A 104 -10.89 3.85 3.01
N LYS A 105 -10.75 4.60 1.93
CA LYS A 105 -11.58 4.45 0.75
C LYS A 105 -10.70 4.00 -0.40
N ILE A 106 -11.14 2.92 -1.04
CA ILE A 106 -10.48 2.31 -2.19
C ILE A 106 -11.44 2.40 -3.36
N THR A 107 -10.99 2.98 -4.48
CA THR A 107 -11.77 3.03 -5.72
C THR A 107 -10.96 2.53 -6.89
N ASP A 108 -11.64 2.19 -7.98
CA ASP A 108 -10.98 1.87 -9.23
C ASP A 108 -10.06 3.00 -9.69
N SER A 109 -8.93 2.62 -10.28
CA SER A 109 -8.07 3.51 -11.04
C SER A 109 -8.38 3.33 -12.53
N THR A 110 -8.26 4.40 -13.31
CA THR A 110 -8.25 4.33 -14.79
C THR A 110 -6.85 4.07 -15.34
N TYR A 111 -5.81 4.23 -14.52
CA TYR A 111 -4.42 3.97 -14.91
C TYR A 111 -4.18 2.48 -15.16
N ARG A 112 -3.40 2.18 -16.20
CA ARG A 112 -3.05 0.82 -16.62
C ARG A 112 -1.56 0.78 -16.91
N ASP A 113 -0.89 -0.19 -16.31
CA ASP A 113 0.51 -0.52 -16.56
C ASP A 113 0.72 -1.98 -16.16
N ASP A 114 1.27 -2.76 -17.08
CA ASP A 114 1.53 -4.19 -16.94
C ASP A 114 2.88 -4.51 -16.28
N ASN A 115 3.71 -3.50 -16.02
CA ASN A 115 4.99 -3.66 -15.33
C ASN A 115 4.81 -4.41 -13.99
N MET A 116 5.68 -5.39 -13.77
CA MET A 116 5.69 -6.22 -12.56
C MET A 116 6.44 -5.57 -11.39
N PHE A 117 7.17 -4.48 -11.64
CA PHE A 117 7.98 -3.74 -10.66
C PHE A 117 8.93 -4.65 -9.87
N LEU A 118 9.62 -5.56 -10.56
CA LEU A 118 10.60 -6.46 -9.93
C LEU A 118 11.88 -5.68 -9.57
N ASN A 119 12.44 -5.96 -8.38
CA ASN A 119 13.80 -5.52 -8.04
C ASN A 119 14.74 -6.66 -8.43
N LEU A 120 15.26 -6.62 -9.64
CA LEU A 120 16.24 -7.59 -10.11
C LEU A 120 17.64 -7.08 -9.76
N VAL A 121 18.44 -7.92 -9.12
CA VAL A 121 19.87 -7.70 -8.94
C VAL A 121 20.62 -8.46 -10.01
N ASP A 122 21.76 -7.92 -10.46
CA ASP A 122 22.63 -8.67 -11.35
C ASP A 122 23.17 -9.88 -10.58
N PHE A 123 23.12 -11.06 -11.20
CA PHE A 123 23.67 -12.29 -10.65
C PHE A 123 25.16 -12.15 -10.27
N LYS A 124 25.90 -11.28 -10.94
CA LYS A 124 27.31 -10.99 -10.63
C LYS A 124 27.53 -10.16 -9.36
N THR A 125 26.46 -9.57 -8.81
CA THR A 125 26.52 -8.66 -7.65
C THR A 125 26.05 -9.31 -6.33
N ILE A 126 25.71 -10.60 -6.37
CA ILE A 126 25.25 -11.39 -5.21
C ILE A 126 26.38 -12.29 -4.70
#